data_AF-A0A843VLT3-F1
#
_entry.id   AF-A0A843VLT3-F1
#
_cell.length_a   1.000
_cell.length_b   1.000
_cell.length_c   1.000
_cell.angle_alpha   90.00
_cell.angle_beta   90.00
_cell.angle_gamma   90.00
#
_symmetry.space_group_name_H-M   'P 1'
#
loop_
_entity.id
_entity.type
_entity.pdbx_description
1 polymer ?
#
loop_
_entity_poly.entity_id
_entity_poly.type
_entity_poly.pdbx_seq_one_letter_code
_entity_poly.pdbx_strand_id
1 'polypeptide(L)'
;MPPQSVEIKCLNENKNVLQNTYFSSLNFKKYYKYQLVQRLDYWSSCVISLGFTFLTVGILSGAVWDNEAWGSYWNWDPKETWAFITWTIYAIYLHTRTTKSWQGANSAIVASI
;
A
#
# COMPACT_ATOMS: atom_id res chain seq x y z
N MET A 1 5.51 -62.66 9.38
CA MET A 1 4.92 -61.88 8.27
C MET A 1 4.01 -60.84 8.92
N PRO A 2 4.35 -59.54 8.89
CA PRO A 2 3.51 -58.53 9.54
C PRO A 2 2.14 -58.42 8.84
N PRO A 3 1.04 -58.21 9.57
CA PRO A 3 -0.31 -58.15 9.00
C PRO A 3 -0.49 -56.89 8.15
N GLN A 4 -0.97 -57.04 6.91
CA GLN A 4 -1.12 -55.94 5.94
C GLN A 4 -2.04 -54.80 6.43
N SER A 5 -2.89 -55.06 7.42
CA SER A 5 -3.72 -54.03 8.07
C SER A 5 -2.92 -52.97 8.82
N VAL A 6 -1.71 -53.30 9.29
CA VAL A 6 -0.84 -52.38 10.04
C VAL A 6 -0.12 -51.40 9.10
N GLU A 7 0.32 -51.86 7.93
CA GLU A 7 0.94 -50.98 6.91
C GLU A 7 -0.07 -49.96 6.36
N ILE A 8 -1.29 -50.39 6.05
CA ILE A 8 -2.34 -49.51 5.51
C ILE A 8 -2.67 -48.39 6.50
N LYS A 9 -2.68 -48.69 7.81
CA LYS A 9 -2.96 -47.71 8.87
C LYS A 9 -1.82 -46.69 9.00
N CYS A 10 -0.58 -47.14 8.98
CA CYS A 10 0.62 -46.29 9.09
C CYS A 10 0.78 -45.36 7.87
N LEU A 11 0.50 -45.87 6.66
CA LEU A 11 0.52 -45.06 5.43
C LEU A 11 -0.57 -43.98 5.42
N ASN A 12 -1.75 -44.27 5.97
CA ASN A 12 -2.83 -43.28 6.07
C ASN A 12 -2.47 -42.17 7.08
N GLU A 13 -1.88 -42.53 8.21
CA GLU A 13 -1.43 -41.58 9.23
C GLU A 13 -0.37 -40.62 8.70
N ASN A 14 0.61 -41.12 7.96
CA ASN A 14 1.66 -40.31 7.33
C ASN A 14 1.10 -39.32 6.29
N LYS A 15 0.12 -39.75 5.47
CA LYS A 15 -0.55 -38.88 4.49
C LYS A 15 -1.30 -37.72 5.16
N ASN A 16 -1.97 -37.95 6.28
CA ASN A 16 -2.67 -36.90 7.03
C ASN A 16 -1.70 -35.89 7.65
N VAL A 17 -0.57 -36.35 8.19
CA VAL A 17 0.48 -35.47 8.74
C VAL A 17 1.07 -34.59 7.65
N LEU A 18 1.41 -35.16 6.49
CA LEU A 18 1.93 -34.39 5.36
C LEU A 18 0.92 -33.34 4.89
N GLN A 19 -0.34 -33.73 4.64
CA GLN A 19 -1.37 -32.77 4.20
C GLN A 19 -1.57 -31.61 5.19
N ASN A 20 -1.59 -31.90 6.50
CA ASN A 20 -1.75 -30.87 7.52
C ASN A 20 -0.54 -29.91 7.60
N THR A 21 0.66 -30.44 7.32
CA THR A 21 1.90 -29.66 7.26
C THR A 21 1.93 -28.73 6.03
N TYR A 22 1.52 -29.23 4.86
CA TYR A 22 1.37 -28.42 3.65
C TYR A 22 0.29 -27.35 3.81
N PHE A 23 -0.85 -27.69 4.40
CA PHE A 23 -1.95 -26.75 4.67
C PHE A 23 -1.52 -25.64 5.65
N SER A 24 -0.82 -25.99 6.73
CA SER A 24 -0.28 -25.00 7.68
C SER A 24 0.77 -24.09 7.03
N SER A 25 1.66 -24.66 6.22
CA SER A 25 2.69 -23.91 5.46
C SER A 25 2.08 -22.87 4.51
N LEU A 26 1.01 -23.24 3.80
CA LEU A 26 0.30 -22.32 2.90
C LEU A 26 -0.39 -21.18 3.65
N ASN A 27 -1.02 -21.48 4.79
CA ASN A 27 -1.66 -20.46 5.63
C ASN A 27 -0.64 -19.49 6.24
N PHE A 28 0.52 -20.00 6.67
CA PHE A 28 1.62 -19.17 7.16
C PHE A 28 2.14 -18.24 6.05
N LYS A 29 2.45 -18.76 4.85
CA LYS A 29 2.89 -17.93 3.72
C LYS A 29 1.88 -16.83 3.36
N LYS A 30 0.58 -17.14 3.45
CA LYS A 30 -0.50 -16.17 3.23
C LYS A 30 -0.48 -15.06 4.29
N TYR A 31 -0.30 -15.42 5.57
CA TYR A 31 -0.24 -14.49 6.70
C TYR A 31 0.94 -13.51 6.59
N TYR A 32 2.14 -14.00 6.26
CA TYR A 32 3.32 -13.14 6.05
C TYR A 32 3.16 -12.21 4.86
N LYS A 33 2.56 -12.71 3.76
CA LYS A 33 2.24 -11.86 2.61
C LYS A 33 1.30 -10.72 2.98
N TYR A 34 0.24 -10.98 3.75
CA TYR A 34 -0.67 -9.92 4.20
C TYR A 34 0.01 -8.89 5.08
N GLN A 35 0.80 -9.34 6.06
CA GLN A 35 1.58 -8.46 6.96
C GLN A 35 2.55 -7.57 6.18
N LEU A 36 3.26 -8.13 5.20
CA LEU A 36 4.22 -7.39 4.37
C LEU A 36 3.51 -6.35 3.49
N VAL A 37 2.44 -6.73 2.80
CA VAL A 37 1.69 -5.82 1.92
C VAL A 37 1.12 -4.64 2.73
N GLN A 38 0.51 -4.89 3.89
CA GLN A 38 0.03 -3.81 4.76
C GLN A 38 1.15 -2.87 5.22
N ARG A 39 2.32 -3.43 5.54
CA ARG A 39 3.48 -2.63 5.97
C ARG A 39 3.98 -1.75 4.81
N LEU A 40 4.13 -2.33 3.63
CA LEU A 40 4.52 -1.64 2.40
C LEU A 40 3.53 -0.52 2.05
N ASP A 41 2.24 -0.79 2.15
CA ASP A 41 1.17 0.17 1.87
C ASP A 41 1.19 1.36 2.86
N TYR A 42 1.49 1.10 4.13
CA TYR A 42 1.64 2.12 5.16
C TYR A 42 2.84 3.04 4.89
N TRP A 43 4.02 2.46 4.66
CA TRP A 43 5.22 3.23 4.32
C TRP A 43 5.06 4.01 3.03
N SER A 44 4.47 3.40 2.00
CA SER A 44 4.16 4.06 0.73
C SER A 44 3.26 5.27 0.94
N SER A 45 2.23 5.15 1.78
CA SER A 45 1.36 6.28 2.12
C SER A 45 2.11 7.44 2.78
N CYS A 46 3.03 7.11 3.69
CA CYS A 46 3.84 8.12 4.39
C CYS A 46 4.75 8.86 3.40
N VAL A 47 5.46 8.14 2.53
CA VAL A 47 6.35 8.72 1.51
C VAL A 47 5.57 9.61 0.54
N ILE A 48 4.39 9.18 0.10
CA ILE A 48 3.55 9.98 -0.82
C ILE A 48 3.08 11.27 -0.14
N SER A 49 2.67 11.19 1.12
CA SER A 49 2.27 12.38 1.89
C SER A 49 3.44 13.35 2.10
N LEU A 50 4.63 12.83 2.42
CA LEU A 50 5.83 13.66 2.58
C LEU A 50 6.25 14.31 1.25
N GLY A 51 6.21 13.54 0.15
CA GLY A 51 6.51 14.05 -1.19
C GLY A 51 5.56 15.16 -1.61
N PHE A 52 4.27 15.05 -1.30
CA PHE A 52 3.28 16.09 -1.56
C PHE A 52 3.58 17.39 -0.78
N THR A 53 3.88 17.29 0.52
CA THR A 53 4.24 18.47 1.34
C THR A 53 5.51 19.12 0.83
N PHE A 54 6.54 18.32 0.52
CA PHE A 54 7.81 18.84 0.00
C PHE A 54 7.65 19.49 -1.38
N LEU A 55 6.86 18.90 -2.28
CA LEU A 55 6.51 19.52 -3.57
C LEU A 55 5.77 20.85 -3.39
N THR A 56 4.85 20.91 -2.44
CA THR A 56 4.09 22.15 -2.16
C THR A 56 5.03 23.27 -1.70
N VAL A 57 5.92 22.98 -0.75
CA VAL A 57 6.93 23.96 -0.28
C VAL A 57 7.90 24.31 -1.41
N GLY A 58 8.30 23.33 -2.23
CA GLY A 58 9.18 23.55 -3.37
C GLY A 58 8.58 24.47 -4.44
N ILE A 59 7.30 24.31 -4.77
CA ILE A 59 6.60 25.19 -5.71
C ILE A 59 6.47 26.61 -5.14
N LEU A 60 6.11 26.74 -3.85
CA LEU A 60 6.01 28.05 -3.21
C LEU A 60 7.36 28.76 -3.14
N SER A 61 8.41 28.05 -2.73
CA SER A 61 9.77 28.59 -2.68
C SER A 61 10.31 28.90 -4.08
N GLY A 62 9.98 28.09 -5.08
CA GLY A 62 10.33 28.32 -6.47
C GLY A 62 9.68 29.57 -7.03
N ALA A 63 8.38 29.76 -6.80
CA ALA A 63 7.65 30.95 -7.24
C ALA A 63 8.21 32.25 -6.61
N VAL A 64 8.63 32.21 -5.34
CA VAL A 64 9.29 33.36 -4.68
C VAL A 64 10.65 33.64 -5.30
N TRP A 65 11.44 32.62 -5.60
CA TRP A 65 12.75 32.80 -6.23
C TRP A 65 12.63 33.26 -7.69
N ASP A 66 11.70 32.71 -8.48
CA ASP A 66 11.49 33.12 -9.87
C ASP A 66 11.10 34.62 -9.95
N ASN A 67 10.36 35.13 -8.96
CA ASN A 67 10.08 36.56 -8.84
C ASN A 67 11.35 37.40 -8.58
N GLU A 68 12.28 36.93 -7.76
CA GLU A 68 13.56 37.60 -7.52
C GLU A 68 14.50 37.49 -8.73
N ALA A 69 14.48 36.37 -9.45
CA ALA A 69 15.38 36.11 -10.58
C ALA A 69 14.96 36.81 -11.87
N TRP A 70 13.65 36.89 -12.15
CA TRP A 70 13.11 37.38 -13.42
C TRP A 70 11.96 38.38 -13.29
N GLY A 71 11.56 38.78 -12.07
CA GLY A 71 10.51 39.77 -11.84
C GLY A 71 9.08 39.25 -12.03
N SER A 72 8.90 37.95 -12.25
CA SER A 72 7.60 37.31 -12.47
C SER A 72 7.46 36.07 -11.59
N TYR A 73 6.31 35.90 -10.92
CA TYR A 73 6.06 34.76 -10.02
C TYR A 73 5.82 33.44 -10.75
N TRP A 74 5.48 33.49 -12.05
CA TRP A 74 5.11 32.31 -12.83
C TRP A 74 5.23 32.61 -14.32
N ASN A 75 6.06 31.85 -15.03
CA ASN A 75 6.34 32.07 -16.45
C ASN A 75 5.81 30.94 -17.35
N TRP A 76 5.08 29.97 -16.80
CA TRP A 76 4.57 28.80 -17.55
C TRP A 76 5.67 28.03 -18.28
N ASP A 77 6.91 28.13 -17.81
CA ASP A 77 8.01 27.37 -18.36
C ASP A 77 7.72 25.88 -18.19
N PRO A 78 8.26 25.02 -19.07
CA PRO A 78 8.09 23.57 -18.95
C PRO A 78 8.43 23.08 -17.52
N LYS A 79 9.46 23.64 -16.87
CA LYS A 79 9.87 23.29 -15.50
C LYS A 79 8.75 23.49 -14.45
N GLU A 80 8.07 24.63 -14.50
CA GLU A 80 7.04 25.03 -13.54
C GLU A 80 5.74 24.26 -13.81
N THR A 81 5.40 24.11 -15.09
CA THR A 81 4.20 23.38 -15.53
C THR A 81 4.31 21.89 -15.17
N TRP A 82 5.47 21.26 -15.37
CA TRP A 82 5.69 19.86 -14.97
C TRP A 82 5.62 19.68 -13.44
N ALA A 83 6.14 20.63 -12.67
CA ALA A 83 6.00 20.61 -11.21
C ALA A 83 4.53 20.71 -10.78
N PHE A 84 3.74 21.58 -11.43
CA PHE A 84 2.31 21.72 -11.14
C PHE A 84 1.48 20.49 -11.55
N ILE A 85 1.78 19.87 -12.70
CA ILE A 85 1.11 18.65 -13.16
C ILE A 85 1.38 17.50 -12.18
N THR A 86 2.64 17.30 -11.79
CA THR A 86 3.01 16.23 -10.83
C THR A 86 2.36 16.46 -9.47
N TRP A 87 2.33 17.70 -8.99
CA TRP A 87 1.60 18.09 -7.78
C TRP A 87 0.11 17.76 -7.87
N THR A 88 -0.53 18.06 -9.00
CA THR A 88 -1.96 17.75 -9.24
C THR A 88 -2.23 16.24 -9.21
N ILE A 89 -1.36 15.42 -9.82
CA ILE A 89 -1.48 13.95 -9.78
C ILE A 89 -1.37 13.43 -8.35
N TYR A 90 -0.40 13.94 -7.57
CA TYR A 90 -0.26 13.58 -6.15
C TYR A 90 -1.48 14.00 -5.32
N ALA A 91 -2.02 15.20 -5.57
CA ALA A 91 -3.21 15.70 -4.90
C ALA A 91 -4.43 14.80 -5.18
N ILE A 92 -4.66 14.42 -6.44
CA ILE A 92 -5.77 13.52 -6.83
C ILE A 92 -5.59 12.14 -6.18
N TYR A 93 -4.37 11.60 -6.19
CA TYR A 93 -4.07 10.32 -5.55
C TYR A 93 -4.37 10.35 -4.04
N LEU A 94 -3.91 11.38 -3.33
CA LEU A 94 -4.17 11.53 -1.89
C LEU A 94 -5.65 11.80 -1.60
N HIS A 95 -6.32 12.60 -2.45
CA HIS A 95 -7.74 12.91 -2.31
C HIS A 95 -8.60 11.64 -2.45
N THR A 96 -8.35 10.83 -3.47
CA THR A 96 -9.07 9.56 -3.70
C THR A 96 -8.75 8.50 -2.64
N ARG A 97 -7.53 8.47 -2.10
CA ARG A 97 -7.19 7.54 -1.02
C ARG A 97 -7.81 7.92 0.32
N THR A 98 -7.83 9.22 0.64
CA THR A 98 -8.43 9.73 1.88
C THR A 98 -9.94 9.48 1.90
N THR A 99 -10.63 9.67 0.77
CA THR A 99 -12.07 9.37 0.65
C THR A 99 -12.37 7.87 0.77
N LYS A 100 -11.51 6.99 0.23
CA LYS A 100 -11.66 5.53 0.34
C LYS A 100 -11.39 5.01 1.76
N SER A 101 -10.46 5.62 2.49
CA SER A 101 -10.19 5.31 3.91
C SER A 101 -11.43 5.51 4.80
N TRP A 102 -12.21 6.56 4.52
CA TRP A 102 -13.44 6.88 5.25
C TRP A 102 -14.58 5.87 5.07
N GLN A 103 -14.52 4.98 4.08
CA GLN A 103 -15.57 4.00 3.79
C GLN A 103 -15.47 2.71 4.62
N GLY A 104 -14.32 2.42 5.25
CA GLY A 104 -14.08 1.15 5.95
C GLY A 104 -14.59 1.08 7.39
N ALA A 105 -14.49 2.17 8.16
CA ALA A 105 -14.87 2.17 9.58
C ALA A 105 -16.37 2.39 9.80
N ASN A 106 -17.02 3.18 8.95
CA ASN A 106 -18.43 3.55 9.10
C ASN A 106 -19.38 2.49 8.52
N SER A 107 -18.94 1.70 7.53
CA SER A 107 -19.80 0.68 6.89
C SER A 107 -20.16 -0.48 7.83
N ALA A 108 -19.27 -0.85 8.76
CA ALA A 108 -19.55 -1.90 9.74
C ALA A 108 -20.54 -1.46 10.82
N ILE A 109 -20.51 -0.18 11.21
CA ILE A 109 -21.43 0.40 12.21
C ILE A 109 -22.82 0.60 11.59
N VAL A 110 -22.90 1.10 10.36
CA VAL A 110 -24.17 1.29 9.63
C VAL A 110 -24.84 -0.04 9.29
N ALA A 111 -24.09 -1.11 9.02
CA ALA A 111 -24.65 -2.45 8.77
C ALA A 111 -25.04 -3.22 10.04
N SER A 112 -24.62 -2.74 11.22
CA SER A 112 -24.98 -3.34 12.52
C SER A 112 -26.25 -2.74 13.14
N ILE A 113 -26.79 -1.68 12.55
CA ILE A 113 -28.10 -1.07 12.85
C ILE A 113 -29.15 -1.66 11.91
#